data_AF-A0A4S8LI51-F1
#
_entry.id   AF-A0A4S8LI51-F1
#
_cell.length_a   1.000
_cell.length_b   1.000
_cell.length_c   1.000
_cell.angle_alpha   90.00
_cell.angle_beta   90.00
_cell.angle_gamma   90.00
#
_symmetry.space_group_name_H-M   'P 1'
#
loop_
_entity.id
_entity.type
_entity.pdbx_description
1 polymer ?
#
loop_
_entity_poly.entity_id
_entity_poly.type
_entity_poly.pdbx_seq_one_letter_code
_entity_poly.pdbx_strand_id
1 'polypeptide(L)' 'PLPSPPKSLLVDPTIQSTLHALKDYIKVDTPFDVNRLERLLFTHPNRPFVDSVLRSLREGF' A
#
# COMPACT_ATOMS: atom_id res chain seq x y z
N PRO A 1 7.26 11.43 -1.07
CA PRO A 1 6.76 10.04 -0.87
C PRO A 1 5.61 10.08 0.14
N LEU A 2 4.64 9.17 0.03
CA LEU A 2 3.57 9.04 1.01
C LEU A 2 4.16 8.58 2.37
N PRO A 3 3.71 9.16 3.49
CA PRO A 3 4.19 8.75 4.80
C PRO A 3 3.67 7.35 5.14
N SER A 4 4.53 6.52 5.71
CA SER A 4 4.10 5.25 6.31
C SER A 4 3.35 5.50 7.63
N PRO A 5 2.47 4.57 8.05
CA PRO A 5 1.89 4.61 9.38
C PRO A 5 2.98 4.66 10.47
N PRO A 6 2.68 5.24 11.64
CA PRO A 6 3.57 5.20 12.79
C PRO A 6 4.06 3.79 13.10
N LYS A 7 5.37 3.64 13.34
CA LYS A 7 5.97 2.33 13.63
C LYS A 7 5.32 1.61 14.80
N SER A 8 4.83 2.35 15.80
CA SER A 8 4.11 1.80 16.95
C SER A 8 2.87 1.01 16.55
N LEU A 9 2.13 1.48 15.53
CA LEU A 9 0.95 0.78 15.02
C LEU A 9 1.32 -0.44 14.18
N LEU A 10 2.43 -0.36 13.43
CA LEU A 10 2.91 -1.47 12.60
C LEU A 10 3.38 -2.67 13.42
N VAL A 11 3.90 -2.45 14.63
CA VAL A 11 4.40 -3.53 15.50
C VAL A 11 3.42 -3.92 16.61
N ASP A 12 2.24 -3.28 16.68
CA ASP A 12 1.24 -3.59 17.69
C ASP A 12 0.68 -5.01 17.45
N PRO A 13 0.86 -5.96 18.39
CA PRO A 13 0.44 -7.35 18.20
C PRO A 13 -1.08 -7.52 18.14
N THR A 14 -1.84 -6.62 18.76
CA THR A 14 -3.31 -6.62 18.73
C THR A 14 -3.79 -6.21 17.34
N ILE A 15 -3.18 -5.17 16.77
CA ILE A 15 -3.50 -4.71 15.41
C ILE A 15 -3.13 -5.81 14.40
N GLN A 16 -1.93 -6.37 14.49
CA GLN A 16 -1.46 -7.41 13.57
C GLN A 16 -2.34 -8.68 13.62
N SER A 17 -2.68 -9.15 14.83
CA SER A 17 -3.57 -10.31 14.98
C SER A 17 -4.97 -10.04 14.44
N THR A 18 -5.51 -8.84 14.65
CA THR A 18 -6.83 -8.43 14.14
C THR A 18 -6.84 -8.36 12.62
N LEU A 19 -5.84 -7.71 12.00
CA LEU A 19 -5.70 -7.63 10.54
C LEU A 19 -5.58 -9.03 9.93
N HIS A 20 -4.82 -9.93 10.55
CA HIS A 20 -4.71 -11.30 10.08
C HIS A 20 -6.04 -12.07 10.19
N ALA A 21 -6.75 -11.95 11.31
CA ALA A 21 -8.03 -12.61 11.52
C ALA A 21 -9.13 -12.10 10.59
N LEU A 22 -9.09 -10.81 10.23
CA LEU A 22 -10.10 -10.15 9.40
C LEU A 22 -9.67 -9.95 7.94
N LYS A 23 -8.52 -10.49 7.51
CA LYS A 23 -7.94 -10.26 6.17
C LYS A 23 -8.93 -10.52 5.03
N ASP A 24 -9.79 -11.54 5.18
CA ASP A 24 -10.74 -11.94 4.15
C ASP A 24 -11.99 -11.02 4.13
N TYR A 25 -12.21 -10.25 5.19
CA TYR A 25 -13.27 -9.24 5.31
C TYR A 25 -12.79 -7.84 4.93
N ILE A 26 -11.46 -7.61 4.93
CA ILE A 26 -10.84 -6.34 4.56
C ILE A 26 -10.38 -6.44 3.10
N LYS A 27 -11.28 -6.09 2.17
CA LYS A 27 -10.94 -6.06 0.74
C LYS A 27 -10.29 -4.74 0.37
N VAL A 28 -8.97 -4.76 0.14
CA VAL A 28 -8.26 -3.67 -0.54
C VAL A 28 -8.35 -3.92 -2.04
N ASP A 29 -9.40 -3.41 -2.68
CA ASP A 29 -9.55 -3.49 -4.13
C ASP A 29 -9.25 -2.12 -4.76
N THR A 30 -8.30 -2.10 -5.69
CA THR A 30 -8.04 -0.91 -6.51
C THR A 30 -8.69 -1.14 -7.87
N PRO A 31 -9.65 -0.29 -8.30
CA PRO A 31 -10.46 -0.56 -9.51
C PRO A 31 -9.69 -0.38 -10.83
N PHE A 32 -8.37 -0.26 -10.80
CA PHE A 32 -7.54 -0.08 -11.99
C PHE A 32 -6.24 -0.90 -11.91
N ASP A 33 -5.74 -1.30 -13.08
CA ASP A 33 -4.55 -2.15 -13.23
C ASP A 33 -3.29 -1.41 -12.77
N VAL A 34 -2.83 -1.73 -11.56
CA VAL A 34 -1.64 -1.15 -10.94
C VAL A 34 -0.37 -1.45 -11.76
N ASN A 35 -0.29 -2.61 -12.41
CA ASN A 35 0.86 -2.98 -13.25
C ASN A 35 0.88 -2.15 -14.56
N ARG A 36 -0.29 -1.80 -15.09
CA ARG A 36 -0.37 -0.85 -16.20
C ARG A 36 0.00 0.57 -15.76
N LEU A 37 -0.45 1.01 -14.59
CA LEU A 37 -0.09 2.31 -14.03
C LEU A 37 1.42 2.44 -13.81
N GLU A 38 2.05 1.42 -13.23
CA GLU A 38 3.51 1.38 -13.04
C GLU A 38 4.29 1.54 -14.35
N ARG A 39 3.85 0.85 -15.42
CA ARG A 39 4.45 0.98 -16.75
C ARG A 39 4.28 2.38 -17.33
N LEU A 40 3.11 3.00 -17.16
CA LEU A 40 2.85 4.36 -17.64
C LEU A 40 3.71 5.40 -16.91
N LEU A 41 4.00 5.16 -15.63
CA LEU A 41 4.79 6.08 -14.78
C LEU A 41 6.27 5.71 -14.70
N PHE A 42 6.74 4.76 -15.52
CA PHE A 42 8.11 4.25 -15.46
C PHE A 42 9.16 5.37 -15.56
N THR A 43 8.97 6.32 -16.46
CA THR A 43 9.89 7.43 -16.71
C THR A 43 9.59 8.70 -15.89
N HIS A 44 8.65 8.64 -14.94
CA HIS A 44 8.24 9.82 -14.19
C HIS A 44 9.39 10.33 -13.28
N PRO A 45 9.70 11.65 -13.29
CA PRO A 45 10.86 12.19 -12.57
C PRO A 45 10.75 12.08 -11.04
N ASN A 46 9.52 12.09 -10.51
CA ASN A 46 9.26 11.92 -9.08
C ASN A 46 9.10 10.44 -8.67
N ARG A 47 10.11 9.61 -8.97
CA ARG A 47 10.11 8.17 -8.65
C ARG A 47 9.81 7.87 -7.17
N PRO A 48 10.40 8.56 -6.18
CA PRO A 48 10.11 8.26 -4.77
C PRO A 48 8.64 8.41 -4.39
N PHE A 49 7.92 9.35 -5.01
CA PHE A 49 6.49 9.49 -4.80
C PHE A 49 5.70 8.40 -5.54
N VAL A 50 6.02 8.15 -6.82
CA VAL A 50 5.37 7.10 -7.62
C VAL A 50 5.51 5.74 -6.95
N ASP A 51 6.71 5.37 -6.52
CA ASP A 51 6.97 4.09 -5.85
C ASP A 51 6.17 3.96 -4.55
N SER A 52 6.05 5.05 -3.79
CA SER A 52 5.22 5.05 -2.57
C SER A 52 3.73 4.87 -2.85
N VAL A 53 3.22 5.46 -3.94
CA VAL A 53 1.82 5.29 -4.36
C VAL A 53 1.58 3.86 -4.85
N LEU A 54 2.45 3.33 -5.72
CA LEU A 54 2.33 1.99 -6.26
C LEU A 54 2.36 0.92 -5.16
N ARG A 55 3.21 1.10 -4.14
CA ARG A 55 3.23 0.24 -2.95
C ARG A 55 1.90 0.30 -2.20
N SER A 56 1.39 1.49 -1.89
CA SER A 56 0.12 1.65 -1.16
C SER A 56 -1.08 1.08 -1.91
N LEU A 57 -1.08 1.11 -3.24
CA LEU A 57 -2.15 0.51 -4.06
C LEU A 57 -2.11 -1.02 -4.08
N ARG A 58 -0.94 -1.63 -3.85
CA ARG A 58 -0.76 -3.10 -3.82
C ARG A 58 -0.96 -3.69 -2.43
N GLU A 59 -0.44 -3.01 -1.42
CA GLU A 59 -0.30 -3.54 -0.07
C GLU A 59 -1.27 -2.90 0.92
N GLY A 60 -1.95 -1.81 0.53
CA GLY A 60 -2.62 -0.92 1.47
C GLY A 60 -1.66 0.10 2.10
N PHE A 61 -2.20 0.97 2.95
CA PHE A 61 -1.43 1.99 3.68
C PHE A 61 -0.83 1.45 4.97
#